data_AF-K0RT49-F1
#
_entry.id   AF-K0RT49-F1
#
_cell.length_a   1.000
_cell.length_b   1.000
_cell.length_c   1.000
_cell.angle_alpha   90.00
_cell.angle_beta   90.00
_cell.angle_gamma   90.00
#
_symmetry.space_group_name_H-M   'P 1'
#
loop_
_entity.id
_entity.type
_entity.pdbx_description
1 polymer ?
#
loop_
_entity_poly.entity_id
_entity_poly.type
_entity_poly.pdbx_seq_one_letter_code
_entity_poly.pdbx_strand_id
1 'polypeptide(L)'
;MRSGTHYAEFEITGMPSVGIVRPMPNLDSGAIGDYCLFVGHQLSGSTELYPTFLAQRSDEWSACNVHACHYNCESGDMEWTDWNIEYEFVGWEGMEGCRTGDCVGLLLNLDEGTLAVYKNNRRLGVMKGGLSGTYCWYVTIAGNDDESDAEGEGAERGEEAVTIRRAAAPL
;
A
#
# COMPACT_ATOMS: atom_id res chain seq x y z
N MET A 1 4.23 12.58 -5.84
CA MET A 1 4.34 12.25 -7.28
C MET A 1 3.18 12.92 -8.03
N ARG A 2 3.43 13.61 -9.14
CA ARG A 2 2.43 14.49 -9.80
C ARG A 2 2.22 14.24 -11.30
N SER A 3 3.23 13.78 -12.02
CA SER A 3 3.20 13.47 -13.45
C SER A 3 4.34 12.50 -13.80
N GLY A 4 4.32 11.86 -14.97
CA GLY A 4 5.38 10.96 -15.39
C GLY A 4 5.42 9.63 -14.63
N THR A 5 6.57 8.96 -14.73
CA THR A 5 6.79 7.62 -14.18
C THR A 5 7.64 7.65 -12.92
N HIS A 6 7.18 6.96 -11.88
CA HIS A 6 7.85 6.85 -10.57
C HIS A 6 7.98 5.39 -10.19
N TYR A 7 9.15 4.99 -9.69
CA TYR A 7 9.42 3.64 -9.22
C TYR A 7 9.86 3.65 -7.76
N ALA A 8 9.36 2.69 -6.98
CA ALA A 8 9.81 2.42 -5.63
C ALA A 8 9.99 0.92 -5.45
N GLU A 9 10.98 0.53 -4.66
CA GLU A 9 11.32 -0.87 -4.43
C GLU A 9 11.43 -1.15 -2.93
N PHE A 10 10.94 -2.32 -2.54
CA PHE A 10 10.75 -2.73 -1.17
C PHE A 10 11.33 -4.14 -1.00
N GLU A 11 12.22 -4.31 -0.03
CA GLU A 11 12.59 -5.64 0.43
C GLU A 11 11.60 -6.09 1.50
N ILE A 12 10.99 -7.26 1.29
CA ILE A 12 9.87 -7.73 2.09
C ILE A 12 10.37 -8.55 3.28
N THR A 13 9.90 -8.18 4.48
CA THR A 13 10.05 -8.97 5.71
C THR A 13 8.68 -9.13 6.37
N GLY A 14 8.23 -10.36 6.59
CA GLY A 14 6.86 -10.58 7.08
C GLY A 14 5.83 -10.28 5.99
N MET A 15 4.75 -9.59 6.35
CA MET A 15 3.53 -9.46 5.51
C MET A 15 3.06 -8.01 5.37
N PRO A 16 3.89 -7.09 4.84
CA PRO A 16 3.48 -5.71 4.64
C PRO A 16 2.52 -5.58 3.44
N SER A 17 1.84 -4.44 3.38
CA SER A 17 1.16 -3.98 2.17
C SER A 17 1.83 -2.71 1.64
N VAL A 18 2.17 -2.67 0.36
CA VAL A 18 2.89 -1.56 -0.26
C VAL A 18 2.04 -0.91 -1.34
N GLY A 19 1.95 0.42 -1.36
CA GLY A 19 0.99 1.07 -2.24
C GLY A 19 1.13 2.57 -2.42
N ILE A 20 0.09 3.14 -2.99
CA ILE A 20 -0.09 4.57 -3.23
C ILE A 20 -1.30 5.10 -2.48
N VAL A 21 -1.17 6.30 -1.92
CA VAL A 21 -2.27 7.02 -1.28
C VAL A 21 -2.23 8.48 -1.70
N ARG A 22 -3.38 9.14 -1.66
CA ARG A 22 -3.45 10.58 -1.87
C ARG A 22 -2.60 11.35 -0.83
N PRO A 23 -1.89 12.42 -1.23
CA PRO A 23 -1.17 13.25 -0.28
C PRO A 23 -2.15 13.98 0.66
N MET A 24 -1.93 13.85 1.95
CA MET A 24 -2.72 14.49 3.01
C MET A 24 -1.82 15.28 3.98
N PRO A 25 -1.22 16.41 3.54
CA PRO A 25 -0.21 17.12 4.33
C PRO A 25 -0.76 17.77 5.61
N ASN A 26 -2.08 17.94 5.71
CA ASN A 26 -2.76 18.53 6.87
C ASN A 26 -3.44 17.46 7.74
N LEU A 27 -3.16 16.18 7.49
CA LEU A 27 -3.68 15.10 8.31
C LEU A 27 -2.96 15.12 9.66
N ASP A 28 -3.73 15.27 10.74
CA ASP A 28 -3.20 15.19 12.09
C ASP A 28 -2.93 13.73 12.45
N SER A 29 -1.69 13.28 12.21
CA SER A 29 -1.27 11.93 12.54
C SER A 29 -1.28 11.64 14.04
N GLY A 30 -1.29 12.66 14.91
CA GLY A 30 -1.40 12.48 16.37
C GLY A 30 -2.83 12.23 16.84
N ALA A 31 -3.82 12.59 16.02
CA ALA A 31 -5.23 12.26 16.24
C ALA A 31 -5.62 10.88 15.67
N ILE A 32 -4.75 10.30 14.84
CA ILE A 32 -4.88 8.93 14.36
C ILE A 32 -4.26 8.04 15.43
N GLY A 33 -5.04 7.08 15.96
CA GLY A 33 -4.54 6.15 16.97
C GLY A 33 -3.42 5.25 16.46
N ASP A 34 -3.04 4.25 17.26
CA ASP A 34 -1.90 3.36 16.97
C ASP A 34 -2.09 2.49 15.71
N TYR A 35 -3.31 2.43 15.16
CA TYR A 35 -3.65 1.67 13.97
C TYR A 35 -4.25 2.59 12.89
N CYS A 36 -3.57 2.67 11.73
CA CYS A 36 -4.04 3.43 10.57
C CYS A 36 -3.95 2.57 9.30
N LEU A 37 -5.11 2.26 8.73
CA LEU A 37 -5.21 1.56 7.45
C LEU A 37 -5.91 2.49 6.45
N PHE A 38 -5.20 2.87 5.38
CA PHE A 38 -5.80 3.66 4.29
C PHE A 38 -6.74 2.85 3.43
N VAL A 39 -6.53 1.53 3.42
CA VAL A 39 -7.38 0.53 2.80
C VAL A 39 -7.68 -0.48 3.89
N GLY A 40 -8.94 -0.55 4.33
CA GLY A 40 -9.28 -1.32 5.51
C GLY A 40 -10.69 -1.91 5.48
N HIS A 41 -10.85 -2.96 6.29
CA HIS A 41 -12.09 -3.69 6.45
C HIS A 41 -12.94 -3.07 7.56
N GLN A 42 -14.27 -3.07 7.40
CA GLN A 42 -15.19 -2.48 8.40
C GLN A 42 -15.01 -3.09 9.81
N LEU A 43 -14.61 -4.36 9.88
CA LEU A 43 -14.35 -5.06 11.15
C LEU A 43 -13.11 -4.54 11.90
N SER A 44 -12.19 -3.85 11.24
CA SER A 44 -10.99 -3.28 11.89
C SER A 44 -11.20 -1.86 12.42
N GLY A 45 -12.41 -1.28 12.33
CA GLY A 45 -12.69 0.11 12.71
C GLY A 45 -12.02 1.17 11.80
N SER A 46 -11.18 0.74 10.86
CA SER A 46 -10.43 1.59 9.93
C SER A 46 -11.31 2.49 9.04
N THR A 47 -12.54 2.06 8.76
CA THR A 47 -13.50 2.83 7.96
C THR A 47 -13.98 4.10 8.68
N GLU A 48 -13.82 4.20 10.01
CA GLU A 48 -14.16 5.42 10.77
C GLU A 48 -13.28 6.62 10.40
N LEU A 49 -12.08 6.37 9.86
CA LEU A 49 -11.16 7.43 9.42
C LEU A 49 -11.46 7.92 8.00
N TYR A 50 -12.29 7.23 7.22
CA TYR A 50 -12.58 7.58 5.83
C TYR A 50 -13.13 9.00 5.65
N PRO A 51 -14.08 9.49 6.48
CA PRO A 51 -14.50 10.89 6.43
C PRO A 51 -13.35 11.87 6.70
N THR A 52 -12.45 11.53 7.63
CA THR A 52 -11.27 12.34 7.96
C THR A 52 -10.29 12.39 6.79
N PHE A 53 -10.08 11.28 6.08
CA PHE A 53 -9.25 11.24 4.88
C PHE A 53 -9.89 12.00 3.71
N LEU A 54 -11.19 11.84 3.48
CA LEU A 54 -11.93 12.57 2.46
C LEU A 54 -11.91 14.09 2.69
N ALA A 55 -11.91 14.54 3.96
CA ALA A 55 -11.78 15.95 4.30
C ALA A 55 -10.43 16.57 3.88
N GLN A 56 -9.41 15.75 3.59
CA GLN A 56 -8.10 16.20 3.10
C GLN A 56 -8.06 16.42 1.57
N ARG A 57 -9.20 16.19 0.88
CA ARG A 57 -9.27 16.33 -0.57
C ARG A 57 -8.81 17.72 -1.00
N SER A 58 -8.04 17.74 -2.08
CA SER A 58 -7.54 18.95 -2.72
C SER A 58 -7.72 18.87 -4.23
N ASP A 59 -7.57 20.01 -4.91
CA ASP A 59 -7.62 20.08 -6.38
C ASP A 59 -6.56 19.19 -7.04
N GLU A 60 -5.48 18.87 -6.33
CA GLU A 60 -4.39 18.01 -6.82
C GLU A 60 -4.79 16.52 -6.94
N TRP A 61 -5.84 16.08 -6.24
CA TRP A 61 -6.27 14.67 -6.28
C TRP A 61 -6.96 14.31 -7.59
N SER A 62 -7.26 15.27 -8.45
CA SER A 62 -8.05 15.08 -9.69
C SER A 62 -9.46 14.52 -9.44
N ALA A 63 -10.17 14.18 -10.52
CA ALA A 63 -11.50 13.54 -10.47
C ALA A 63 -11.43 12.01 -10.30
N CYS A 64 -10.23 11.40 -10.26
CA CYS A 64 -10.08 9.96 -10.08
C CYS A 64 -10.46 9.52 -8.66
N ASN A 65 -11.32 8.50 -8.58
CA ASN A 65 -11.84 7.92 -7.35
C ASN A 65 -10.92 6.85 -6.74
N VAL A 66 -9.68 6.68 -7.21
CA VAL A 66 -8.72 5.81 -6.52
C VAL A 66 -7.96 6.66 -5.52
N HIS A 67 -8.31 6.56 -4.24
CA HIS A 67 -7.72 7.36 -3.16
C HIS A 67 -6.58 6.64 -2.45
N ALA A 68 -6.69 5.32 -2.31
CA ALA A 68 -5.57 4.46 -1.98
C ALA A 68 -5.64 3.16 -2.79
N CYS A 69 -4.49 2.56 -3.05
CA CYS A 69 -4.36 1.24 -3.67
C CYS A 69 -3.04 0.60 -3.26
N HIS A 70 -3.07 -0.66 -2.84
CA HIS A 70 -1.87 -1.41 -2.51
C HIS A 70 -1.85 -2.82 -3.07
N TYR A 71 -0.64 -3.35 -3.07
CA TYR A 71 -0.32 -4.75 -3.26
C TYR A 71 -0.15 -5.39 -1.87
N ASN A 72 -0.98 -6.37 -1.55
CA ASN A 72 -0.86 -7.15 -0.33
C ASN A 72 0.26 -8.19 -0.52
N CYS A 73 1.34 -8.10 0.25
CA CYS A 73 2.48 -9.02 0.07
C CYS A 73 2.20 -10.44 0.56
N GLU A 74 1.17 -10.70 1.34
CA GLU A 74 0.80 -12.07 1.74
C GLU A 74 0.27 -12.86 0.54
N SER A 75 -0.83 -12.40 -0.05
CA SER A 75 -1.55 -13.12 -1.11
C SER A 75 -1.20 -12.63 -2.51
N GLY A 76 -0.72 -11.41 -2.64
CA GLY A 76 -0.53 -10.69 -3.91
C GLY A 76 -1.77 -9.98 -4.41
N ASP A 77 -2.86 -10.01 -3.65
CA ASP A 77 -4.10 -9.36 -4.04
C ASP A 77 -3.93 -7.84 -4.15
N MET A 78 -4.79 -7.24 -4.97
CA MET A 78 -4.96 -5.79 -5.02
C MET A 78 -6.10 -5.39 -4.11
N GLU A 79 -5.85 -4.36 -3.32
CA GLU A 79 -6.90 -3.68 -2.56
C GLU A 79 -6.85 -2.19 -2.90
N TRP A 80 -8.01 -1.55 -2.99
CA TRP A 80 -8.11 -0.12 -3.26
C TRP A 80 -9.40 0.45 -2.70
N THR A 81 -9.47 1.77 -2.56
CA THR A 81 -10.66 2.44 -2.03
C THR A 81 -10.81 3.86 -2.58
N ASP A 82 -12.07 4.30 -2.68
CA ASP A 82 -12.48 5.69 -2.88
C ASP A 82 -12.98 6.34 -1.58
N TRP A 83 -12.86 5.63 -0.45
CA TRP A 83 -13.37 5.97 0.87
C TRP A 83 -14.89 6.21 0.96
N ASN A 84 -15.69 5.76 -0.02
CA ASN A 84 -17.15 5.86 -0.02
C ASN A 84 -17.89 4.51 0.01
N ILE A 85 -17.22 3.40 -0.29
CA ILE A 85 -17.83 2.06 -0.33
C ILE A 85 -16.99 1.02 0.41
N GLU A 86 -17.66 -0.08 0.74
CA GLU A 86 -17.03 -1.25 1.33
C GLU A 86 -15.98 -1.85 0.40
N TYR A 87 -14.94 -2.32 1.08
CA TYR A 87 -13.72 -2.92 0.59
C TYR A 87 -13.99 -4.23 -0.16
N GLU A 88 -13.26 -4.48 -1.25
CA GLU A 88 -13.27 -5.77 -1.95
C GLU A 88 -11.84 -6.19 -2.30
N PHE A 89 -11.49 -7.46 -2.02
CA PHE A 89 -10.28 -8.08 -2.53
C PHE A 89 -10.46 -8.31 -4.04
N VAL A 90 -9.59 -7.73 -4.85
CA VAL A 90 -9.70 -7.85 -6.32
C VAL A 90 -8.50 -8.61 -6.85
N GLY A 91 -8.75 -9.84 -7.31
CA GLY A 91 -7.75 -10.60 -8.04
C GLY A 91 -7.38 -9.92 -9.36
N TRP A 92 -6.12 -10.02 -9.77
CA TRP A 92 -5.61 -9.38 -10.99
C TRP A 92 -4.62 -10.30 -11.71
N GLU A 93 -4.44 -10.06 -13.01
CA GLU A 93 -3.58 -10.90 -13.85
C GLU A 93 -2.10 -10.75 -13.45
N GLY A 94 -1.49 -11.85 -12.98
CA GLY A 94 -0.10 -11.90 -12.55
C GLY A 94 0.11 -11.74 -11.04
N MET A 95 -0.96 -11.66 -10.24
CA MET A 95 -0.90 -11.60 -8.78
C MET A 95 -0.15 -12.80 -8.18
N GLU A 96 0.70 -12.56 -7.17
CA GLU A 96 1.74 -13.55 -6.87
C GLU A 96 2.31 -13.65 -5.45
N GLY A 97 1.69 -13.20 -4.35
CA GLY A 97 2.24 -13.30 -2.97
C GLY A 97 3.73 -12.94 -2.78
N CYS A 98 4.24 -12.98 -1.56
CA CYS A 98 5.67 -12.77 -1.27
C CYS A 98 6.14 -13.69 -0.14
N ARG A 99 7.45 -13.82 -0.05
CA ARG A 99 8.15 -14.42 1.07
C ARG A 99 9.19 -13.45 1.59
N THR A 100 9.62 -13.63 2.84
CA THR A 100 10.75 -12.89 3.40
C THR A 100 11.97 -12.98 2.46
N GLY A 101 12.54 -11.82 2.14
CA GLY A 101 13.66 -11.66 1.21
C GLY A 101 13.27 -11.44 -0.26
N ASP A 102 11.98 -11.57 -0.61
CA ASP A 102 11.50 -11.12 -1.92
C ASP A 102 11.63 -9.59 -2.04
N CYS A 103 11.83 -9.13 -3.26
CA CYS A 103 11.91 -7.72 -3.59
C CYS A 103 10.73 -7.31 -4.47
N VAL A 104 9.90 -6.38 -3.98
CA VAL A 104 8.71 -5.89 -4.66
C VAL A 104 8.96 -4.48 -5.19
N GLY A 105 8.73 -4.29 -6.48
CA GLY A 105 8.79 -2.98 -7.13
C GLY A 105 7.40 -2.50 -7.52
N LEU A 106 7.12 -1.22 -7.29
CA LEU A 106 5.92 -0.54 -7.77
C LEU A 106 6.28 0.53 -8.79
N LEU A 107 5.68 0.46 -9.97
CA LEU A 107 5.83 1.44 -11.04
C LEU A 107 4.53 2.21 -11.24
N LEU A 108 4.49 3.45 -10.76
CA LEU A 108 3.38 4.37 -10.99
C LEU A 108 3.67 5.18 -12.26
N ASN A 109 2.92 4.93 -13.33
CA ASN A 109 2.94 5.71 -14.55
C ASN A 109 1.70 6.62 -14.60
N LEU A 110 1.86 7.90 -14.28
CA LEU A 110 0.75 8.86 -14.29
C LEU A 110 0.38 9.37 -15.69
N ASP A 111 1.25 9.15 -16.69
CA ASP A 111 0.95 9.51 -18.08
C ASP A 111 0.00 8.48 -18.71
N GLU A 112 0.16 7.20 -18.36
CA GLU A 112 -0.76 6.11 -18.75
C GLU A 112 -1.88 5.87 -17.72
N GLY A 113 -1.73 6.38 -16.51
CA GLY A 113 -2.66 6.17 -15.40
C GLY A 113 -2.64 4.73 -14.86
N THR A 114 -1.45 4.12 -14.74
CA THR A 114 -1.28 2.73 -14.34
C THR A 114 -0.34 2.56 -13.14
N LEU A 115 -0.57 1.51 -12.35
CA LEU A 115 0.31 1.01 -11.31
C LEU A 115 0.64 -0.44 -11.63
N ALA A 116 1.91 -0.71 -11.93
CA ALA A 116 2.41 -2.05 -12.24
C ALA A 116 3.29 -2.58 -11.09
N VAL A 117 3.30 -3.90 -10.94
CA VAL A 117 4.05 -4.60 -9.89
C VAL A 117 5.19 -5.40 -10.51
N TYR A 118 6.32 -5.38 -9.83
CA TYR A 118 7.51 -6.17 -10.11
C TYR A 118 7.83 -7.02 -8.90
N LYS A 119 8.30 -8.24 -9.11
CA LYS A 119 8.79 -9.14 -8.06
C LYS A 119 10.11 -9.74 -8.50
N ASN A 120 11.16 -9.56 -7.71
CA ASN A 120 12.51 -10.07 -7.98
C ASN A 120 12.98 -9.73 -9.41
N ASN A 121 12.85 -8.45 -9.79
CA ASN A 121 13.14 -7.90 -11.13
C ASN A 121 12.26 -8.40 -12.29
N ARG A 122 11.25 -9.24 -12.03
CA ARG A 122 10.28 -9.67 -13.04
C ARG A 122 9.01 -8.85 -12.94
N ARG A 123 8.56 -8.29 -14.06
CA ARG A 123 7.25 -7.61 -14.14
C ARG A 123 6.12 -8.63 -14.00
N LEU A 124 5.26 -8.44 -13.02
CA LEU A 124 4.07 -9.27 -12.79
C LEU A 124 2.92 -8.84 -13.69
N GLY A 125 2.65 -7.54 -13.78
CA GLY A 125 1.56 -7.00 -14.59
C GLY A 125 1.14 -5.60 -14.16
N VAL A 126 0.07 -5.08 -14.79
CA VAL A 126 -0.60 -3.86 -14.33
C VAL A 126 -1.65 -4.25 -13.31
N MET A 127 -1.43 -3.84 -12.06
CA MET A 127 -2.34 -4.12 -10.95
C MET A 127 -3.54 -3.18 -10.99
N LYS A 128 -3.33 -1.86 -11.20
CA LYS A 128 -4.41 -0.87 -11.22
C LYS A 128 -4.27 0.09 -12.40
N GLY A 129 -5.37 0.30 -13.12
CA GLY A 129 -5.51 1.37 -14.13
C GLY A 129 -6.42 2.52 -13.67
N GLY A 130 -6.53 3.56 -14.49
CA GLY A 130 -7.41 4.71 -14.25
C GLY A 130 -6.92 5.64 -13.14
N LEU A 131 -5.62 5.70 -12.90
CA LEU A 131 -5.00 6.57 -11.90
C LEU A 131 -4.76 7.96 -12.49
N SER A 132 -5.11 9.00 -11.75
CA SER A 132 -4.77 10.38 -12.11
C SER A 132 -4.64 11.26 -10.88
N GLY A 133 -4.01 12.42 -11.03
CA GLY A 133 -3.73 13.33 -9.92
C GLY A 133 -2.50 12.92 -9.11
N THR A 134 -2.36 13.49 -7.92
CA THR A 134 -1.16 13.29 -7.10
C THR A 134 -1.28 12.09 -6.16
N TYR A 135 -0.15 11.43 -5.94
CA TYR A 135 0.00 10.29 -5.03
C TYR A 135 1.32 10.35 -4.26
N CYS A 136 1.35 9.69 -3.10
CA CYS A 136 2.53 9.36 -2.32
C CYS A 136 2.64 7.84 -2.18
N TRP A 137 3.86 7.32 -2.04
CA TRP A 137 4.08 5.93 -1.63
C TRP A 137 3.73 5.79 -0.15
N TYR A 138 3.19 4.64 0.24
CA TYR A 138 3.05 4.26 1.64
C TYR A 138 3.32 2.76 1.80
N VAL A 139 3.60 2.38 3.04
CA VAL A 139 3.67 0.98 3.46
C VAL A 139 2.86 0.83 4.74
N THR A 140 2.08 -0.23 4.81
CA THR A 140 1.40 -0.67 6.02
C THR A 140 2.07 -1.94 6.52
N ILE A 141 2.36 -1.97 7.81
CA ILE A 141 2.92 -3.12 8.51
C ILE A 141 1.81 -3.60 9.45
N ALA A 142 1.34 -4.83 9.28
CA ALA A 142 0.50 -5.46 10.30
C ALA A 142 1.35 -5.69 11.55
N GLY A 143 0.86 -5.25 12.71
CA GLY A 143 1.45 -5.68 13.98
C GLY A 143 1.32 -7.19 14.09
N ASN A 144 2.36 -7.87 14.57
CA ASN A 144 2.21 -9.24 15.05
C ASN A 144 1.27 -9.16 16.25
N ASP A 145 -0.02 -9.43 16.05
CA ASP A 145 -0.80 -9.98 17.14
C ASP A 145 -0.24 -11.39 17.35
N ASP A 146 0.56 -11.55 18.40
CA ASP A 146 1.08 -12.84 18.85
C ASP A 146 -0.09 -13.77 19.13
N GLU A 147 -0.56 -14.50 18.11
CA GLU A 147 -1.38 -15.68 18.29
C GLU A 147 -0.46 -16.92 18.33
N SER A 148 0.42 -16.95 19.33
CA SER A 148 0.94 -18.20 19.86
C SER A 148 1.44 -18.04 21.28
N ASP A 149 0.61 -18.48 22.23
CA ASP A 149 1.07 -19.02 23.50
C ASP A 149 2.06 -20.16 23.21
N ALA A 150 3.34 -19.83 23.12
CA ALA A 150 4.44 -20.78 23.20
C ALA A 150 5.46 -20.19 24.16
N GLU A 151 5.43 -20.66 25.41
CA GLU A 151 6.42 -20.34 26.41
C GLU A 151 7.84 -20.63 25.90
N GLY A 152 8.70 -19.61 25.82
CA GLY A 152 10.11 -19.82 25.51
C GLY A 152 10.83 -18.57 25.02
N GLU A 153 11.53 -17.92 25.95
CA GLU A 153 12.72 -17.09 25.75
C GLU A 153 12.67 -15.96 24.69
N GLY A 154 12.41 -14.75 25.18
CA GLY A 154 13.00 -13.49 24.71
C GLY A 154 13.23 -13.34 23.21
N ALA A 155 12.18 -13.25 22.41
CA ALA A 155 12.30 -12.79 21.04
C ALA A 155 12.54 -11.27 21.04
N GLU A 156 13.72 -10.87 20.57
CA GLU A 156 14.05 -9.48 20.31
C GLU A 156 12.96 -8.85 19.42
N ARG A 157 12.57 -7.63 19.81
CA ARG A 157 11.64 -6.74 19.09
C ARG A 157 12.10 -6.60 17.64
N GLY A 158 11.46 -7.33 16.72
CA GLY A 158 11.77 -7.31 15.29
C GLY A 158 11.40 -5.98 14.66
N GLU A 159 12.34 -5.04 14.69
CA GLU A 159 12.31 -3.78 13.97
C GLU A 159 12.62 -4.06 12.48
N GLU A 160 11.78 -3.52 11.58
CA GLU A 160 11.80 -3.61 10.09
C GLU A 160 11.06 -4.79 9.42
N ALA A 161 9.75 -4.62 9.20
CA ALA A 161 8.97 -5.45 8.27
C ALA A 161 9.17 -5.06 6.79
N VAL A 162 9.84 -3.94 6.51
CA VAL A 162 10.12 -3.51 5.14
C VAL A 162 11.32 -2.58 5.11
N THR A 163 12.19 -2.75 4.12
CA THR A 163 13.26 -1.79 3.83
C THR A 163 12.99 -1.13 2.48
N ILE A 164 12.89 0.21 2.46
CA ILE A 164 12.69 0.97 1.22
C ILE A 164 14.05 1.14 0.54
N ARG A 165 14.17 0.59 -0.67
CA ARG A 165 15.36 0.74 -1.52
C ARG A 165 15.14 1.85 -2.54
N ARG A 166 16.13 2.71 -2.73
CA ARG A 166 16.16 3.58 -3.92
C ARG A 166 16.63 2.75 -5.10
N ALA A 167 15.73 2.50 -6.04
CA ALA A 167 16.02 1.76 -7.27
C ALA A 167 15.43 2.48 -8.49
N ALA A 168 16.01 2.23 -9.66
CA ALA A 168 15.38 2.55 -10.94
C ALA A 168 14.53 1.35 -11.38
N ALA A 169 13.46 1.59 -12.14
CA ALA A 169 12.66 0.50 -12.67
C ALA A 169 13.53 -0.46 -13.51
N PRO A 170 13.37 -1.79 -13.37
CA PRO A 170 14.03 -2.75 -14.24
C PRO A 170 13.68 -2.46 -15.71
N LEU A 171 14.69 -2.54 -16.59
CA LEU A 171 14.54 -2.40 -18.04
C LEU A 171 13.68 -3.53 -18.63
#